data_AF-A0A915LLZ2-F1
#
_entry.id   AF-A0A915LLZ2-F1
#
_cell.length_a   1.000
_cell.length_b   1.000
_cell.length_c   1.000
_cell.angle_alpha   90.00
_cell.angle_beta   90.00
_cell.angle_gamma   90.00
#
_symmetry.space_group_name_H-M   'P 1'
#
loop_
_entity.id
_entity.type
_entity.pdbx_description
1 polymer ?
#
loop_
_entity_poly.entity_id
_entity_poly.type
_entity_poly.pdbx_seq_one_letter_code
_entity_poly.pdbx_strand_id
1 'polypeptide(L)'
;MEKMADEILEMVTAMTDNGNSSSGFSAAQLAKHSGISLILASERLRMAEDQGKLCRDDTIQGLFFYPNNFNLLENDEKEEIDKLVFSKGIDN
;
A
#
# COMPACT_ATOMS: atom_id res chain seq x y z
N MET A 1 -2.50 -5.09 -14.59
CA MET A 1 -2.58 -5.56 -13.19
C MET A 1 -2.15 -4.46 -12.22
N GLU A 2 -1.08 -3.72 -12.53
CA GLU A 2 -0.57 -2.60 -11.71
C GLU A 2 -1.61 -1.51 -11.38
N LYS A 3 -2.37 -1.04 -12.38
CA LYS A 3 -3.43 -0.02 -12.19
C LYS A 3 -4.46 -0.34 -11.10
N MET A 4 -4.85 -1.61 -10.97
CA MET A 4 -5.84 -2.01 -9.97
C MET A 4 -5.28 -1.89 -8.55
N ALA A 5 -4.00 -2.17 -8.35
CA ALA A 5 -3.39 -2.05 -7.03
C ALA A 5 -3.16 -0.57 -6.64
N ASP A 6 -2.95 0.32 -7.62
CA ASP A 6 -2.92 1.78 -7.37
C ASP A 6 -4.27 2.30 -6.91
N GLU A 7 -5.36 1.89 -7.59
CA GLU A 7 -6.72 2.26 -7.21
C GLU A 7 -7.07 1.78 -5.78
N ILE A 8 -6.63 0.57 -5.43
CA ILE A 8 -6.81 0.02 -4.09
C ILE A 8 -5.99 0.79 -3.05
N LEU A 9 -4.75 1.15 -3.37
CA LEU A 9 -3.90 1.95 -2.49
C LEU A 9 -4.55 3.31 -2.21
N GLU A 10 -4.97 4.03 -3.24
CA GLU A 10 -5.62 5.34 -3.09
C GLU A 10 -6.85 5.25 -2.17
N MET A 11 -7.68 4.22 -2.36
CA MET A 11 -8.86 4.00 -1.53
C MET A 11 -8.52 3.69 -0.07
N VAL A 12 -7.53 2.82 0.18
CA VAL A 12 -7.11 2.47 1.54
C VAL A 12 -6.57 3.72 2.23
N THR A 13 -5.68 4.47 1.59
CA THR A 13 -5.11 5.73 2.10
C THR A 13 -6.21 6.73 2.48
N ALA A 14 -7.18 6.96 1.59
CA ALA A 14 -8.29 7.88 1.85
C ALA A 14 -9.14 7.47 3.08
N MET A 15 -9.21 6.17 3.38
CA MET A 15 -10.01 5.65 4.48
C MET A 15 -9.23 5.60 5.79
N THR A 16 -7.91 5.47 5.74
CA THR A 16 -7.04 5.37 6.93
C THR A 16 -6.54 6.72 7.46
N ASP A 17 -6.49 7.77 6.64
CA ASP A 17 -5.85 9.07 6.97
C ASP A 17 -6.74 10.08 7.73
N ASN A 18 -7.91 9.68 8.24
CA ASN A 18 -8.90 10.59 8.82
C ASN A 18 -8.59 11.11 10.25
N GLY A 19 -7.31 11.28 10.60
CA GLY A 19 -6.84 12.05 11.78
C GLY A 19 -7.30 11.57 13.17
N ASN A 20 -7.99 10.44 13.24
CA ASN A 20 -8.62 9.96 14.47
C ASN A 20 -8.51 8.43 14.48
N SER A 21 -7.60 7.90 15.31
CA SER A 21 -7.38 6.45 15.56
C SER A 21 -7.40 5.59 14.29
N SER A 22 -6.24 5.33 13.69
CA SER A 22 -6.06 4.58 12.44
C SER A 22 -6.82 3.23 12.44
N SER A 23 -8.07 3.23 12.00
CA SER A 23 -8.81 1.99 11.79
C SER A 23 -8.41 1.51 10.40
N GLY A 24 -7.61 0.44 10.34
CA GLY A 24 -7.23 -0.12 9.05
C GLY A 24 -8.42 -0.57 8.22
N PHE A 25 -8.14 -0.88 6.95
CA PHE A 25 -9.18 -1.17 5.98
C PHE A 25 -9.35 -2.68 5.78
N SER A 26 -10.55 -3.19 5.98
CA SER A 26 -10.88 -4.61 5.87
C SER A 26 -11.46 -4.95 4.50
N ALA A 27 -11.37 -6.24 4.12
CA ALA A 27 -12.01 -6.74 2.90
C ALA A 27 -13.53 -6.53 2.88
N ALA A 28 -14.19 -6.52 4.04
CA ALA A 28 -15.62 -6.24 4.14
C ALA A 28 -15.95 -4.78 3.80
N GLN A 29 -15.11 -3.83 4.24
CA GLN A 29 -15.25 -2.42 3.88
C GLN A 29 -15.05 -2.22 2.38
N LEU A 30 -14.02 -2.85 1.78
CA LEU A 30 -13.81 -2.80 0.33
C LEU A 30 -14.98 -3.41 -0.45
N ALA A 31 -15.47 -4.59 -0.05
CA ALA A 31 -16.59 -5.26 -0.69
C ALA A 31 -17.85 -4.38 -0.70
N LYS A 32 -18.16 -3.77 0.45
CA LYS A 32 -19.28 -2.84 0.60
C LYS A 32 -19.11 -1.59 -0.24
N HIS A 33 -17.91 -1.01 -0.26
CA HIS A 33 -17.63 0.22 -0.99
C HIS A 33 -17.65 0.02 -2.52
N SER A 34 -17.03 -1.06 -3.00
CA SER A 34 -16.92 -1.35 -4.44
C SER A 34 -18.10 -2.16 -5.01
N GLY A 35 -19.05 -2.62 -4.18
CA GLY A 35 -20.18 -3.44 -4.63
C GLY A 35 -19.77 -4.79 -5.19
N ILE A 36 -18.69 -5.39 -4.64
CA ILE A 36 -18.14 -6.67 -5.09
C ILE A 36 -18.26 -7.75 -4.01
N SER A 37 -18.04 -9.01 -4.37
CA SER A 37 -18.01 -10.10 -3.40
C SER A 37 -16.84 -9.94 -2.42
N LEU A 38 -17.02 -10.44 -1.20
CA LEU A 38 -15.98 -10.43 -0.16
C LEU A 38 -14.69 -11.14 -0.62
N ILE A 39 -14.84 -12.22 -1.39
CA ILE A 39 -13.72 -12.98 -1.95
C ILE A 39 -12.91 -12.09 -2.90
N LEU A 40 -13.58 -11.43 -3.85
CA LEU A 40 -12.90 -10.56 -4.82
C LEU A 40 -12.24 -9.35 -4.15
N ALA A 41 -12.90 -8.78 -3.13
CA ALA A 41 -12.30 -7.72 -2.32
C ALA A 41 -11.01 -8.20 -1.61
N SER A 42 -11.06 -9.41 -1.03
CA SER A 42 -9.90 -10.01 -0.35
C SER A 42 -8.74 -10.26 -1.31
N GLU A 43 -9.03 -10.76 -2.52
CA GLU A 43 -8.00 -10.97 -3.55
C GLU A 43 -7.37 -9.65 -3.99
N ARG A 44 -8.16 -8.60 -4.21
CA ARG A 44 -7.64 -7.28 -4.62
C ARG A 44 -6.72 -6.66 -3.57
N LEU A 45 -7.08 -6.77 -2.28
CA LEU A 45 -6.22 -6.31 -1.19
C LEU A 45 -4.91 -7.12 -1.12
N ARG A 46 -4.98 -8.44 -1.28
CA ARG A 46 -3.79 -9.31 -1.32
C ARG A 46 -2.91 -9.04 -2.55
N MET A 47 -3.50 -8.71 -3.69
CA MET A 47 -2.73 -8.31 -4.88
C MET A 47 -1.98 -6.99 -4.67
N ALA A 48 -2.58 -6.03 -3.96
CA ALA A 48 -1.91 -4.78 -3.61
C ALA A 48 -0.82 -4.98 -2.53
N GLU A 49 -1.03 -5.90 -1.60
CA GLU A 49 -0.01 -6.38 -0.65
C GLU A 49 1.18 -7.04 -1.37
N ASP A 50 0.93 -7.94 -2.32
CA ASP A 50 1.97 -8.65 -3.08
C ASP A 50 2.83 -7.70 -3.94
N GLN A 51 2.25 -6.59 -4.39
CA GLN A 51 2.97 -5.51 -5.06
C GLN A 51 3.69 -4.55 -4.10
N GLY A 52 3.66 -4.86 -2.80
CA GLY A 52 4.28 -4.04 -1.76
C GLY A 52 3.59 -2.70 -1.52
N LYS A 53 2.38 -2.46 -2.05
CA LYS A 53 1.66 -1.18 -1.88
C LYS A 53 0.94 -1.11 -0.54
N LEU A 54 0.47 -2.24 -0.05
CA LEU A 54 -0.19 -2.37 1.25
C LEU A 54 0.60 -3.27 2.19
N CYS A 55 0.45 -3.03 3.48
CA CYS A 55 0.83 -3.97 4.54
C CYS A 55 -0.43 -4.36 5.32
N ARG A 56 -0.40 -5.51 5.97
CA ARG A 56 -1.53 -6.00 6.78
C ARG A 56 -1.16 -6.19 8.23
N ASP A 57 -2.13 -5.94 9.09
CA ASP A 57 -2.07 -6.21 10.52
C ASP A 57 -3.13 -7.26 10.86
N ASP A 58 -2.69 -8.40 11.39
CA ASP A 58 -3.55 -9.51 11.79
C ASP A 58 -3.66 -9.53 13.32
N THR A 59 -4.84 -9.15 13.80
CA THR A 59 -5.10 -8.95 15.23
C THR A 59 -6.30 -9.78 15.67
N ILE A 60 -6.52 -9.85 16.99
CA ILE A 60 -7.74 -10.45 17.55
C ILE A 60 -9.03 -9.75 17.06
N GLN A 61 -8.93 -8.50 16.61
CA GLN A 61 -10.07 -7.72 16.09
C GLN A 61 -10.34 -8.00 14.62
N GLY A 62 -9.39 -8.63 13.93
CA GLY A 62 -9.48 -9.00 12.51
C GLY A 62 -8.25 -8.61 11.71
N LEU A 63 -8.37 -8.81 10.41
CA LEU A 63 -7.35 -8.51 9.42
C LEU A 63 -7.61 -7.15 8.77
N PHE A 64 -6.64 -6.25 8.90
CA PHE A 64 -6.72 -4.90 8.37
C PHE A 64 -5.54 -4.59 7.46
N PHE A 65 -5.79 -3.78 6.44
CA PHE A 65 -4.79 -3.33 5.48
C PHE A 65 -4.53 -1.83 5.64
N TYR A 66 -3.28 -1.44 5.42
CA TYR A 66 -2.78 -0.07 5.52
C TYR A 66 -1.83 0.23 4.35
N PRO A 67 -1.64 1.52 3.99
CA PRO A 67 -0.59 1.89 3.05
C PRO A 67 0.78 1.41 3.55
N ASN A 68 1.56 0.80 2.67
CA ASN A 68 2.88 0.30 3.04
C ASN A 68 3.90 1.43 3.07
N ASN A 69 4.12 2.00 4.25
CA ASN A 69 5.14 3.03 4.47
C ASN A 69 6.54 2.45 4.77
N PHE A 70 6.70 1.12 4.86
CA PHE A 70 8.02 0.50 5.11
C PHE A 70 8.93 0.62 3.89
N ASN A 71 8.37 0.66 2.67
CA ASN A 71 9.14 0.81 1.43
C ASN A 71 9.81 2.19 1.30
N LEU A 72 9.38 3.19 2.07
CA LEU A 72 10.06 4.49 2.10
C LEU A 72 11.49 4.36 2.63
N LEU A 73 11.77 3.33 3.45
CA LEU A 73 13.09 3.08 4.02
C LEU A 73 14.11 2.56 2.99
N GLU A 74 13.66 2.00 1.85
CA GLU A 74 14.56 1.51 0.79
C GLU A 74 14.89 2.58 -0.26
N ASN A 75 14.07 3.63 -0.36
CA ASN A 75 14.27 4.70 -1.35
C ASN A 75 15.30 5.74 -0.90
N ASP A 76 15.51 5.90 0.40
CA ASP A 76 16.53 6.80 0.94
C ASP A 76 17.94 6.44 0.42
N GLU A 77 18.27 5.14 0.35
CA GLU A 77 19.58 4.70 -0.16
C GLU A 77 19.70 4.87 -1.68
N LYS A 78 18.64 4.61 -2.45
CA LYS A 78 18.67 4.76 -3.90
C LYS A 78 18.74 6.21 -4.35
N GLU A 79 18.02 7.13 -3.68
CA GLU A 79 18.06 8.54 -4.02
C GLU A 79 19.43 9.17 -3.70
N GLU A 80 20.10 8.71 -2.63
CA GLU A 80 21.47 9.14 -2.30
C GLU A 80 22.51 8.58 -3.28
N ILE A 81 22.37 7.31 -3.69
CA ILE A 81 23.24 6.70 -4.71
C ILE A 81 23.07 7.39 -6.07
N ASP A 82 21.84 7.68 -6.49
CA ASP A 82 21.57 8.34 -7.78
C ASP A 82 22.13 9.78 -7.79
N LYS A 83 21.99 10.51 -6.67
CA LYS A 83 22.63 11.83 -6.47
C LYS A 83 24.17 11.74 -6.46
N LEU A 84 24.75 10.67 -5.90
CA LEU A 84 26.20 10.46 -5.89
C LEU A 84 26.75 10.05 -7.26
N VAL A 85 26.00 9.27 -8.04
CA VAL A 85 26.36 8.87 -9.42
C VAL A 85 26.29 10.07 -10.37
N PHE A 86 25.24 10.90 -10.28
CA PHE A 86 25.12 12.13 -11.07
C PHE A 86 26.17 13.19 -10.72
N SER A 87 26.58 13.30 -9.45
CA SER A 87 27.60 14.28 -9.03
C SER A 87 29.03 13.86 -9.35
N LYS A 88 29.29 12.57 -9.61
CA LYS A 88 30.64 12.08 -9.92
C LYS A 88 31.01 12.07 -11.40
N GLY A 89 30.09 12.41 -12.32
CA GLY A 89 30.41 12.52 -13.75
C GLY A 89 31.13 11.30 -14.31
N ILE A 90 30.75 10.10 -13.84
CA ILE A 90 31.25 8.86 -14.43
C ILE A 90 30.31 8.52 -15.57
N ASP A 91 30.59 9.15 -16.70
CA ASP A 91 30.05 8.76 -17.99
C ASP A 91 30.67 7.39 -18.32
N ASN A 92 29.82 6.39 -18.58
CA ASN A 92 30.26 5.05 -18.98
C ASN A 92 30.88 5.07 -20.40
#